data_AF-A0A926YTP5-F1
#
_entry.id   AF-A0A926YTP5-F1
#
_cell.length_a   1.000
_cell.length_b   1.000
_cell.length_c   1.000
_cell.angle_alpha   90.00
_cell.angle_beta   90.00
_cell.angle_gamma   90.00
#
_symmetry.space_group_name_H-M   'P 1'
#
loop_
_entity.id
_entity.type
_entity.pdbx_description
1 polymer ?
#
loop_
_entity_poly.entity_id
_entity_poly.type
_entity_poly.pdbx_seq_one_letter_code
_entity_poly.pdbx_strand_id
1 'polypeptide(L)'
;MKRRTQILKTLVASWAAWQLVGLPAAFAQAASHPPIPAAIAPCLPAIESPIRLQASTSFQGVNYYDYYVGDADSDDGYDILIRQDRSSCRRLMGAETRNLTYPFSHYIPSQAAYQIWLDIYRQRIAAAGGVAQYQQQMEAEDAATCPCFVTSEEARAMRDLGLRVSPDYQPYPVNGLPPQ
;
A
#
# COMPACT_ATOMS: atom_id res chain seq x y z
N MET A 1 -60.76 47.55 5.80
CA MET A 1 -61.65 46.37 5.90
C MET A 1 -60.95 45.16 5.26
N LYS A 2 -61.00 43.92 5.78
CA LYS A 2 -62.02 42.86 5.49
C LYS A 2 -62.43 42.85 4.00
N ARG A 3 -62.35 41.78 3.20
CA ARG A 3 -62.25 40.29 3.41
C ARG A 3 -61.23 39.69 2.41
N ARG A 4 -60.52 38.56 2.57
CA ARG A 4 -60.83 37.17 3.00
C ARG A 4 -61.52 36.28 1.93
N THR A 5 -60.70 35.56 1.15
CA THR A 5 -60.93 34.27 0.43
C THR A 5 -59.53 33.69 0.15
N GLN A 6 -59.08 32.44 0.40
CA GLN A 6 -59.61 31.17 0.96
C GLN A 6 -60.09 30.05 0.00
N ILE A 7 -59.22 29.04 -0.16
CA ILE A 7 -59.47 27.57 -0.29
C ILE A 7 -59.99 27.01 -1.63
N LEU A 8 -59.18 26.17 -2.29
CA LEU A 8 -59.31 24.70 -2.45
C LEU A 8 -57.97 24.19 -3.05
N LYS A 9 -57.22 23.24 -2.45
CA LYS A 9 -57.46 21.79 -2.28
C LYS A 9 -57.66 21.00 -3.58
N THR A 10 -56.59 20.37 -4.05
CA THR A 10 -56.63 19.10 -4.80
C THR A 10 -55.42 18.27 -4.38
N LEU A 11 -55.60 16.96 -4.19
CA LEU A 11 -54.57 16.04 -3.70
C LEU A 11 -54.45 14.85 -4.65
N VAL A 12 -53.21 14.39 -4.83
CA VAL A 12 -52.80 13.00 -5.12
C VAL A 12 -53.52 12.27 -6.28
N ALA A 13 -52.76 12.01 -7.34
CA ALA A 13 -52.57 10.64 -7.82
C ALA A 13 -51.27 10.49 -8.64
N SER A 14 -50.71 9.28 -8.57
CA SER A 14 -49.68 8.61 -9.38
C SER A 14 -49.62 9.04 -10.87
N TRP A 15 -48.52 8.84 -11.62
CA TRP A 15 -47.61 7.68 -11.59
C TRP A 15 -46.12 8.04 -11.70
N ALA A 16 -45.28 7.27 -10.97
CA ALA A 16 -43.83 7.32 -11.10
C ALA A 16 -43.37 6.37 -12.22
N ALA A 17 -43.01 6.93 -13.37
CA ALA A 17 -42.37 6.21 -14.48
C ALA A 17 -40.83 6.41 -14.45
N TRP A 18 -40.21 6.20 -13.28
CA TRP A 18 -38.75 6.19 -13.19
C TRP A 18 -38.23 4.91 -13.82
N GLN A 19 -37.69 5.05 -15.04
CA GLN A 19 -37.03 3.96 -15.75
C GLN A 19 -35.87 3.44 -14.89
N LEU A 20 -35.81 2.11 -14.73
CA LEU A 20 -34.65 1.44 -14.15
C LEU A 20 -33.46 1.63 -15.09
N VAL A 21 -32.71 2.71 -14.90
CA VAL A 21 -31.36 2.86 -15.46
C VAL A 21 -30.54 1.74 -14.87
N GLY A 22 -30.35 0.68 -15.66
CA GLY A 22 -29.56 -0.47 -15.27
C GLY A 22 -28.13 -0.02 -15.05
N LEU A 23 -27.76 0.18 -13.78
CA LEU A 23 -26.37 0.33 -13.37
C LEU A 23 -25.60 -0.87 -13.93
N PRO A 24 -24.65 -0.71 -14.86
CA PRO A 24 -23.77 -1.80 -15.20
C PRO A 24 -23.03 -2.18 -13.92
N ALA A 25 -23.16 -3.43 -13.50
CA ALA A 25 -22.39 -3.95 -12.39
C ALA A 25 -20.92 -3.95 -12.83
N ALA A 26 -20.22 -2.84 -12.57
CA ALA A 26 -18.79 -2.73 -12.78
C ALA A 26 -18.15 -3.82 -11.93
N PHE A 27 -17.62 -4.84 -12.61
CA PHE A 27 -17.10 -6.02 -11.94
C PHE A 27 -15.99 -5.59 -11.00
N ALA A 28 -16.25 -5.72 -9.70
CA ALA A 28 -15.21 -5.73 -8.70
C ALA A 28 -14.36 -6.99 -8.95
N GLN A 29 -13.40 -6.86 -9.86
CA GLN A 29 -12.30 -7.81 -10.00
C GLN A 29 -11.49 -7.69 -8.71
N ALA A 30 -11.90 -8.47 -7.71
CA ALA A 30 -11.08 -8.75 -6.55
C ALA A 30 -9.74 -9.24 -7.09
N ALA A 31 -8.71 -8.40 -6.94
CA ALA A 31 -7.40 -8.66 -7.48
C ALA A 31 -6.82 -9.86 -6.74
N SER A 32 -7.00 -11.05 -7.32
CA SER A 32 -6.59 -12.31 -6.70
C SER A 32 -5.09 -12.29 -6.53
N HIS A 33 -4.63 -12.02 -5.32
CA HIS A 33 -3.21 -11.96 -5.01
C HIS A 33 -2.52 -13.24 -5.51
N PRO A 34 -1.34 -13.14 -6.13
CA PRO A 34 -0.67 -14.30 -6.69
C PRO A 34 -0.44 -15.33 -5.58
N PRO A 35 -0.75 -16.63 -5.81
CA PRO A 35 -0.66 -17.65 -4.78
C PRO A 35 0.78 -17.75 -4.27
N ILE A 36 0.92 -17.83 -2.95
CA ILE A 36 2.22 -17.93 -2.26
C ILE A 36 3.01 -19.11 -2.84
N PRO A 37 4.22 -18.90 -3.40
CA PRO A 37 5.01 -19.99 -3.94
C PRO A 37 5.34 -21.03 -2.87
N ALA A 38 5.04 -22.30 -3.14
CA ALA A 38 5.20 -23.39 -2.17
C ALA A 38 6.65 -23.53 -1.62
N ALA A 39 7.66 -23.06 -2.38
CA ALA A 39 9.06 -23.05 -1.99
C ALA A 39 9.40 -22.04 -0.86
N ILE A 40 8.53 -21.08 -0.56
CA ILE A 40 8.72 -20.10 0.52
C ILE A 40 7.64 -20.15 1.61
N ALA A 41 6.55 -20.90 1.40
CA ALA A 41 5.52 -21.12 2.42
C ALA A 41 6.06 -21.57 3.80
N PRO A 42 7.12 -22.43 3.91
CA PRO A 42 7.72 -22.78 5.20
C PRO A 42 8.44 -21.63 5.94
N CYS A 43 8.64 -20.47 5.29
CA CYS A 43 9.33 -19.32 5.86
C CYS A 43 8.42 -18.12 6.16
N LEU A 44 7.14 -18.21 5.80
CA LEU A 44 6.12 -17.30 6.32
C LEU A 44 5.77 -17.68 7.77
N PRO A 45 5.36 -16.71 8.59
CA PRO A 45 4.86 -16.99 9.94
C PRO A 45 3.52 -17.76 9.87
N ALA A 46 3.30 -18.67 10.82
CA ALA A 46 2.00 -19.28 11.03
C ALA A 46 1.12 -18.33 11.86
N ILE A 47 0.27 -17.56 11.18
CA ILE A 47 -0.58 -16.51 11.75
C ILE A 47 -1.96 -16.50 11.06
N GLU A 48 -2.93 -15.86 11.73
CA GLU A 48 -4.31 -15.74 11.26
C GLU A 48 -4.56 -14.46 10.42
N SER A 49 -3.69 -13.45 10.55
CA SER A 49 -3.74 -12.20 9.79
C SER A 49 -3.48 -12.43 8.29
N PRO A 50 -4.12 -11.65 7.38
CA PRO A 50 -3.88 -11.81 5.95
C PRO A 50 -2.43 -11.47 5.58
N ILE A 51 -1.86 -12.31 4.70
CA ILE A 51 -0.50 -12.19 4.18
C ILE A 51 -0.59 -11.87 2.68
N ARG A 52 0.06 -10.80 2.22
CA ARG A 52 -0.01 -10.32 0.82
C ARG A 52 1.38 -10.01 0.28
N LEU A 53 1.71 -10.55 -0.90
CA LEU A 53 2.96 -10.22 -1.59
C LEU A 53 2.90 -8.75 -2.04
N GLN A 54 3.81 -7.94 -1.52
CA GLN A 54 4.01 -6.55 -1.95
C GLN A 54 4.91 -6.51 -3.19
N ALA A 55 6.05 -7.20 -3.16
CA ALA A 55 7.00 -7.20 -4.26
C ALA A 55 7.87 -8.45 -4.27
N SER A 56 8.51 -8.73 -5.40
CA SER A 56 9.53 -9.78 -5.47
C SER A 56 10.57 -9.45 -6.55
N THR A 57 11.82 -9.86 -6.34
CA THR A 57 12.91 -9.63 -7.29
C THR A 57 13.92 -10.79 -7.26
N SER A 58 14.64 -10.98 -8.36
CA SER A 58 15.70 -11.98 -8.50
C SER A 58 17.03 -11.29 -8.76
N PHE A 59 18.02 -11.48 -7.89
CA PHE A 59 19.35 -10.91 -8.01
C PHE A 59 20.42 -11.98 -7.82
N GLN A 60 21.33 -12.13 -8.79
CA GLN A 60 22.43 -13.12 -8.77
C GLN A 60 21.98 -14.58 -8.50
N GLY A 61 20.77 -14.96 -8.94
CA GLY A 61 20.21 -16.31 -8.74
C GLY A 61 19.59 -16.56 -7.35
N VAL A 62 19.46 -15.51 -6.54
CA VAL A 62 18.71 -15.50 -5.28
C VAL A 62 17.41 -14.72 -5.51
N ASN A 63 16.28 -15.25 -5.05
CA ASN A 63 15.01 -14.54 -5.04
C ASN A 63 14.80 -13.87 -3.69
N TYR A 64 14.18 -12.69 -3.72
CA TYR A 64 13.77 -11.93 -2.56
C TYR A 64 12.28 -11.61 -2.70
N TYR A 65 11.53 -11.81 -1.64
CA TYR A 65 10.09 -11.59 -1.58
C TYR A 65 9.76 -10.71 -0.39
N ASP A 66 8.92 -9.71 -0.62
CA ASP A 66 8.45 -8.76 0.37
C ASP A 66 6.95 -8.95 0.58
N TYR A 67 6.53 -9.12 1.83
CA TYR A 67 5.19 -9.56 2.22
C TYR A 67 4.61 -8.70 3.34
N TYR A 68 3.49 -8.06 3.08
CA TYR A 68 2.73 -7.36 4.11
C TYR A 68 1.95 -8.37 4.92
N VAL A 69 2.09 -8.31 6.23
CA VAL A 69 1.21 -8.98 7.18
C VAL A 69 0.32 -7.95 7.83
N GLY A 70 -0.99 -8.20 7.83
CA GLY A 70 -1.99 -7.35 8.46
C GLY A 70 -3.05 -6.88 7.46
N ASP A 71 -4.14 -6.33 7.99
CA ASP A 71 -5.20 -5.70 7.20
C ASP A 71 -4.69 -4.41 6.54
N ALA A 72 -5.27 -4.00 5.41
CA ALA A 72 -4.80 -2.79 4.72
C ALA A 72 -5.19 -1.50 5.46
N ASP A 73 -6.22 -1.60 6.31
CA ASP A 73 -6.89 -0.50 6.97
C ASP A 73 -6.50 -0.40 8.46
N SER A 74 -5.36 -1.01 8.86
CA SER A 74 -4.85 -0.95 10.24
C SER A 74 -3.34 -0.71 10.32
N ASP A 75 -2.94 0.16 11.25
CA ASP A 75 -1.55 0.51 11.59
C ASP A 75 -0.79 -0.63 12.29
N ASP A 76 -1.41 -1.81 12.42
CA ASP A 76 -0.88 -2.98 13.12
C ASP A 76 -0.10 -3.97 12.24
N GLY A 77 -0.05 -3.69 10.93
CA GLY A 77 0.73 -4.49 10.00
C GLY A 77 2.24 -4.30 10.09
N TYR A 78 2.96 -5.17 9.37
CA TYR A 78 4.42 -5.14 9.24
C TYR A 78 4.87 -5.92 8.00
N ASP A 79 6.03 -5.54 7.45
CA ASP A 79 6.62 -6.18 6.28
C ASP A 79 7.47 -7.40 6.68
N ILE A 80 7.53 -8.40 5.79
CA ILE A 80 8.31 -9.63 5.95
C ILE A 80 9.17 -9.85 4.70
N LEU A 81 10.48 -9.73 4.89
CA LEU A 81 11.46 -9.97 3.83
C LEU A 81 11.95 -11.42 3.88
N ILE A 82 11.63 -12.21 2.85
CA ILE A 82 12.10 -13.59 2.67
C ILE A 82 13.14 -13.67 1.55
N ARG A 83 14.23 -14.37 1.82
CA ARG A 83 15.23 -14.80 0.83
C ARG A 83 14.97 -16.26 0.46
N GLN A 84 15.06 -16.59 -0.82
CA GLN A 84 15.08 -17.97 -1.33
C GLN A 84 16.31 -18.20 -2.22
N ASP A 85 17.07 -19.25 -1.93
CA ASP A 85 18.12 -19.76 -2.81
C ASP A 85 17.93 -21.25 -3.09
N ARG A 86 17.79 -21.59 -4.38
CA ARG A 86 17.50 -22.95 -4.88
C ARG A 86 16.25 -23.53 -4.19
N SER A 87 16.44 -24.48 -3.27
CA SER A 87 15.42 -25.19 -2.51
C SER A 87 15.36 -24.79 -1.02
N SER A 88 16.05 -23.72 -0.63
CA SER A 88 16.04 -23.15 0.71
C SER A 88 15.31 -21.81 0.72
N CYS A 89 14.58 -21.54 1.79
CA CYS A 89 14.09 -20.20 2.12
C CYS A 89 14.60 -19.78 3.51
N ARG A 90 14.62 -18.48 3.78
CA ARG A 90 14.91 -17.89 5.09
C ARG A 90 14.22 -16.54 5.24
N ARG A 91 13.52 -16.33 6.36
CA ARG A 91 13.08 -14.99 6.79
C ARG A 91 14.30 -14.16 7.22
N LEU A 92 14.39 -12.93 6.73
CA LEU A 92 15.45 -11.97 7.07
C LEU A 92 14.94 -10.86 8.01
N MET A 93 13.66 -10.50 7.88
CA MET A 93 12.98 -9.42 8.61
C MET A 93 11.54 -9.86 8.93
N GLY A 94 10.94 -9.35 10.01
CA GLY A 94 9.56 -9.69 10.38
C GLY A 94 9.01 -8.92 11.60
N ALA A 95 8.08 -9.54 12.33
CA ALA A 95 7.42 -8.92 13.49
C ALA A 95 8.41 -8.46 14.57
N GLU A 96 9.47 -9.25 14.78
CA GLU A 96 10.60 -8.97 15.67
C GLU A 96 11.31 -7.63 15.37
N THR A 97 11.13 -7.09 14.17
CA THR A 97 11.72 -5.84 13.68
C THR A 97 10.71 -4.71 13.47
N ARG A 98 9.41 -4.88 13.82
CA ARG A 98 8.37 -3.84 13.61
C ARG A 98 8.71 -2.48 14.25
N ASN A 99 9.42 -2.48 15.37
CA ASN A 99 9.86 -1.27 16.08
C ASN A 99 11.24 -0.76 15.64
N LEU A 100 11.83 -1.33 14.57
CA LEU A 100 13.20 -1.09 14.14
C LEU A 100 13.22 -0.87 12.62
N THR A 101 13.00 0.36 12.18
CA THR A 101 12.90 0.78 10.76
C THR A 101 14.27 0.73 10.05
N TYR A 102 14.84 -0.47 9.94
CA TYR A 102 16.06 -0.69 9.17
C TYR A 102 15.77 -0.71 7.67
N PRO A 103 16.61 -0.06 6.84
CA PRO A 103 16.46 -0.12 5.39
C PRO A 103 16.59 -1.54 4.87
N PHE A 104 15.88 -1.89 3.79
CA PHE A 104 15.95 -3.24 3.20
C PHE A 104 17.39 -3.59 2.77
N SER A 105 18.19 -2.60 2.38
CA SER A 105 19.64 -2.74 2.11
C SER A 105 20.50 -3.17 3.31
N HIS A 106 19.96 -3.19 4.54
CA HIS A 106 20.58 -3.85 5.70
C HIS A 106 20.55 -5.39 5.58
N TYR A 107 19.51 -5.93 4.96
CA TYR A 107 19.25 -7.37 4.89
C TYR A 107 19.61 -7.99 3.53
N ILE A 108 19.51 -7.22 2.44
CA ILE A 108 19.66 -7.69 1.06
C ILE A 108 20.51 -6.71 0.22
N PRO A 109 21.08 -7.12 -0.93
CA PRO A 109 21.87 -6.23 -1.76
C PRO A 109 21.08 -4.98 -2.18
N SER A 110 21.69 -3.79 -2.11
CA SER A 110 21.00 -2.50 -2.28
C SER A 110 20.26 -2.36 -3.63
N GLN A 111 20.73 -3.03 -4.68
CA GLN A 111 20.05 -3.07 -5.98
C GLN A 111 18.75 -3.90 -5.96
N ALA A 112 18.68 -4.95 -5.13
CA ALA A 112 17.46 -5.71 -4.89
C ALA A 112 16.49 -4.95 -3.97
N ALA A 113 17.00 -4.28 -2.93
CA ALA A 113 16.21 -3.38 -2.07
C ALA A 113 15.55 -2.26 -2.88
N TYR A 114 16.30 -1.58 -3.74
CA TYR A 114 15.76 -0.58 -4.67
C TYR A 114 14.70 -1.17 -5.61
N GLN A 115 14.92 -2.36 -6.17
CA GLN A 115 13.95 -2.98 -7.10
C GLN A 115 12.64 -3.34 -6.39
N ILE A 116 12.70 -3.81 -5.15
CA ILE A 116 11.52 -4.07 -4.31
C ILE A 116 10.73 -2.76 -4.12
N TRP A 117 11.35 -1.68 -3.65
CA TRP A 117 10.67 -0.38 -3.51
C TRP A 117 10.09 0.16 -4.81
N LEU A 118 10.79 -0.02 -5.94
CA LEU A 118 10.31 0.38 -7.25
C LEU A 118 9.00 -0.35 -7.63
N ASP A 119 8.90 -1.64 -7.33
CA ASP A 119 7.71 -2.44 -7.64
C ASP A 119 6.58 -2.24 -6.61
N ILE A 120 6.88 -1.93 -5.34
CA ILE A 120 5.90 -1.45 -4.35
C ILE A 120 5.24 -0.15 -4.85
N TYR A 121 6.04 0.87 -5.17
CA TYR A 121 5.48 2.16 -5.58
C TYR A 121 4.75 2.09 -6.92
N ARG A 122 5.20 1.27 -7.89
CA ARG A 122 4.44 1.00 -9.12
C ARG A 122 3.03 0.51 -8.84
N GLN A 123 2.86 -0.37 -7.86
CA GLN A 123 1.54 -0.89 -7.47
C GLN A 123 0.70 0.15 -6.71
N ARG A 124 1.29 0.92 -5.80
CA ARG A 124 0.60 2.03 -5.11
C ARG A 124 0.13 3.10 -6.11
N ILE A 125 1.00 3.52 -7.03
CA ILE A 125 0.69 4.45 -8.13
C ILE A 125 -0.44 3.92 -9.02
N ALA A 126 -0.41 2.63 -9.37
CA ALA A 126 -1.46 2.01 -10.19
C ALA A 126 -2.80 1.93 -9.45
N ALA A 127 -2.80 1.60 -8.16
CA ALA A 127 -3.99 1.53 -7.32
C ALA A 127 -4.63 2.92 -7.10
N ALA A 128 -3.81 3.97 -6.99
CA ALA A 128 -4.28 5.37 -6.93
C ALA A 128 -4.81 5.90 -8.28
N GLY A 129 -4.58 5.18 -9.38
CA GLY A 129 -4.97 5.60 -10.74
C GLY A 129 -3.99 6.54 -11.44
N GLY A 130 -2.79 6.77 -10.88
CA GLY A 130 -1.74 7.57 -11.51
C GLY A 130 -0.79 8.24 -10.52
N VAL A 131 0.34 8.74 -11.05
CA VAL A 131 1.41 9.38 -10.24
C VAL A 131 0.88 10.63 -9.53
N ALA A 132 0.06 11.44 -10.20
CA ALA A 132 -0.50 12.67 -9.62
C ALA A 132 -1.49 12.37 -8.49
N GLN A 133 -2.30 11.33 -8.63
CA GLN A 133 -3.26 10.89 -7.62
C GLN A 133 -2.53 10.34 -6.39
N TYR A 134 -1.52 9.49 -6.58
CA TYR A 134 -0.72 8.97 -5.47
C TYR A 134 0.08 10.07 -4.76
N GLN A 135 0.66 11.02 -5.51
CA GLN A 135 1.32 12.20 -4.95
C GLN A 135 0.37 13.04 -4.09
N GLN A 136 -0.89 13.22 -4.52
CA GLN A 136 -1.89 13.95 -3.75
C GLN A 136 -2.34 13.19 -2.48
N GLN A 137 -2.36 11.85 -2.51
CA GLN A 137 -2.62 11.03 -1.32
C GLN A 137 -1.49 11.17 -0.30
N MET A 138 -0.24 10.99 -0.73
CA MET A 138 0.95 11.20 0.12
C MET A 138 0.99 12.60 0.73
N GLU A 139 0.67 13.65 -0.04
CA GLU A 139 0.66 15.03 0.46
C GLU A 139 -0.51 15.35 1.41
N ALA A 140 -1.57 14.52 1.43
CA ALA A 140 -2.63 14.60 2.43
C ALA A 140 -2.29 13.79 3.70
N GLU A 141 -1.56 12.68 3.55
CA GLU A 141 -1.03 11.85 4.64
C GLU A 141 0.08 12.60 5.40
N ASP A 142 1.11 13.10 4.71
CA ASP A 142 2.20 13.91 5.29
C ASP A 142 1.72 15.22 5.95
N ALA A 143 0.52 15.70 5.60
CA ALA A 143 -0.12 16.85 6.25
C ALA A 143 -0.93 16.49 7.50
N ALA A 144 -1.18 15.19 7.74
CA ALA A 144 -1.94 14.67 8.88
C ALA A 144 -1.05 14.00 9.95
N THR A 145 0.12 13.48 9.58
CA THR A 145 1.06 12.79 10.48
C THR A 145 2.39 13.54 10.65
N CYS A 146 3.20 13.09 11.63
CA CYS A 146 4.60 13.50 11.79
C CYS A 146 5.40 13.08 10.53
N PRO A 147 6.44 13.81 10.09
CA PRO A 147 7.19 13.47 8.88
C PRO A 147 7.68 12.02 8.91
N CYS A 148 7.25 11.25 7.91
CA CYS A 148 7.68 9.88 7.71
C CYS A 148 9.19 9.83 7.41
N PHE A 149 9.88 8.78 7.87
CA PHE A 149 11.27 8.53 7.46
C PHE A 149 11.26 7.55 6.29
N VAL A 150 11.90 7.90 5.17
CA VAL A 150 12.15 6.97 4.05
C VAL A 150 13.61 6.56 4.00
N THR A 151 13.82 5.39 3.45
CA THR A 151 15.14 4.80 3.21
C THR A 151 15.77 5.37 1.95
N SER A 152 17.08 5.19 1.76
CA SER A 152 17.81 5.81 0.62
C SER A 152 17.41 5.17 -0.72
N GLU A 153 17.13 3.87 -0.71
CA GLU A 153 16.64 3.08 -1.82
C GLU A 153 15.18 3.41 -2.19
N GLU A 154 14.33 3.67 -1.20
CA GLU A 154 12.93 4.06 -1.32
C GLU A 154 12.79 5.46 -1.89
N ALA A 155 13.48 6.45 -1.31
CA ALA A 155 13.54 7.81 -1.83
C ALA A 155 14.09 7.85 -3.28
N ARG A 156 14.98 6.91 -3.65
CA ARG A 156 15.42 6.75 -5.03
C ARG A 156 14.30 6.18 -5.91
N ALA A 157 13.63 5.10 -5.49
CA ALA A 157 12.52 4.50 -6.22
C ALA A 157 11.38 5.50 -6.48
N MET A 158 11.05 6.34 -5.49
CA MET A 158 10.10 7.46 -5.64
C MET A 158 10.50 8.40 -6.77
N ARG A 159 11.74 8.93 -6.75
CA ARG A 159 12.25 9.87 -7.76
C ARG A 159 12.33 9.24 -9.15
N ASP A 160 12.78 7.98 -9.24
CA ASP A 160 12.87 7.23 -10.51
C ASP A 160 11.47 6.90 -11.10
N LEU A 161 10.39 7.09 -10.33
CA LEU A 161 8.98 7.01 -10.76
C LEU A 161 8.29 8.39 -10.91
N GLY A 162 9.01 9.49 -10.69
CA GLY A 162 8.50 10.86 -10.82
C GLY A 162 7.73 11.39 -9.60
N LEU A 163 7.77 10.71 -8.45
CA LEU A 163 7.22 11.22 -7.20
C LEU A 163 8.15 12.27 -6.56
N ARG A 164 7.56 13.24 -5.87
CA ARG A 164 8.27 14.21 -5.03
C ARG A 164 8.50 13.61 -3.65
N VAL A 165 9.76 13.58 -3.25
CA VAL A 165 10.17 13.33 -1.86
C VAL A 165 10.29 14.71 -1.18
N SER A 166 9.56 14.95 -0.09
CA SER A 166 9.74 16.17 0.72
C SER A 166 11.20 16.30 1.22
N PRO A 167 11.77 17.51 1.35
CA PRO A 167 13.07 17.69 2.01
C PRO A 167 13.10 17.25 3.47
N ASP A 168 11.94 17.14 4.14
CA ASP A 168 11.83 16.71 5.55
C ASP A 168 12.07 15.21 5.75
N TYR A 169 12.01 14.42 4.67
CA TYR A 169 12.41 13.01 4.65
C TYR A 169 13.92 12.86 4.86
N GLN A 170 14.35 12.90 6.12
CA GLN A 170 15.75 12.67 6.46
C GLN A 170 16.12 11.19 6.18
N PRO A 171 17.26 10.92 5.52
CA PRO A 171 17.70 9.55 5.29
C PRO A 171 17.97 8.88 6.63
N TYR A 172 17.41 7.68 6.83
CA TYR A 172 17.51 6.98 8.11
C TYR A 172 18.99 6.87 8.56
N PRO A 173 19.35 7.36 9.75
CA PRO A 173 20.74 7.42 10.18
C PRO A 173 21.34 6.01 10.27
N VAL A 174 22.59 5.88 9.81
CA VAL A 174 23.30 4.60 9.56
C VAL A 174 23.40 3.70 10.82
N ASN A 175 23.17 4.26 12.00
CA ASN A 175 23.22 3.55 13.29
C ASN A 175 21.85 3.03 13.78
N GLY A 176 20.76 3.18 13.02
CA GLY A 176 19.45 2.58 13.34
C GLY A 176 18.68 3.22 14.50
N LEU A 177 19.10 4.39 14.98
CA LEU A 177 18.42 5.18 16.01
C LEU A 177 18.05 6.55 15.40
N PRO A 178 16.79 7.01 15.47
CA PRO A 178 16.42 8.33 14.97
C PRO A 178 17.23 9.44 15.65
N PRO A 179 17.44 10.59 14.98
CA PRO A 179 18.07 11.75 15.61
C PRO A 179 17.27 12.21 16.84
N GLN A 180 17.98 12.60 17.89
CA GLN A 180 17.42 13.14 19.15
C GLN A 180 17.44 14.68 19.14
#